data_AF-A0A1W1ZNN5-F1
#
_entry.id   AF-A0A1W1ZNN5-F1
#
_cell.length_a   1.000
_cell.length_b   1.000
_cell.length_c   1.000
_cell.angle_alpha   90.00
_cell.angle_beta   90.00
_cell.angle_gamma   90.00
#
_symmetry.space_group_name_H-M   'P 1'
#
loop_
_entity.id
_entity.type
_entity.pdbx_description
1 polymer ?
#
loop_
_entity_poly.entity_id
_entity_poly.type
_entity_poly.pdbx_seq_one_letter_code
_entity_poly.pdbx_strand_id
1 'polypeptide(L)'
;MELLMQTINLFHKGGPVMYLLVISSLFVVAIAVERFLYYRNISTDSQSFYNKLQPLLEKQRFSEATQFCEQSPAAIAKVALSGLLAFQRGSQVESALESGATLTCARLREHLDDLSMVVTLAPLLGLLGTVIGMINSFSVFNVQSGQPLAITGGVGEALVATATGLSVATLALVIHSYFSRRVNHLVTDIEQTAALVVSYVLIKKISRRESHEIA
;
A
#
# COMPACT_ATOMS: atom_id res chain seq x y z
N MET A 1 -33.69 11.69 2.12
CA MET A 1 -34.10 11.11 0.82
C MET A 1 -33.88 12.08 -0.34
N GLU A 2 -34.19 13.37 -0.20
CA GLU A 2 -33.97 14.38 -1.28
C GLU A 2 -32.52 14.47 -1.75
N LEU A 3 -31.54 14.47 -0.84
CA LEU A 3 -30.12 14.51 -1.18
C LEU A 3 -29.67 13.28 -2.00
N LEU A 4 -30.30 12.13 -1.74
CA LEU A 4 -30.03 10.84 -2.39
C LEU A 4 -30.70 10.78 -3.78
N MET A 5 -31.91 11.33 -3.90
CA MET A 5 -32.60 11.51 -5.18
C MET A 5 -31.88 12.54 -6.07
N GLN A 6 -31.35 13.63 -5.50
CA GLN A 6 -30.55 14.61 -6.23
C GLN A 6 -29.24 14.04 -6.75
N THR A 7 -28.52 13.25 -5.94
CA THR A 7 -27.28 12.59 -6.39
C THR A 7 -27.55 11.55 -7.45
N ILE A 8 -28.63 10.76 -7.36
CA ILE A 8 -29.02 9.79 -8.40
C ILE A 8 -29.38 10.50 -9.72
N ASN A 9 -30.07 11.64 -9.66
CA ASN A 9 -30.42 12.42 -10.85
C ASN A 9 -29.18 13.06 -11.50
N LEU A 10 -28.23 13.58 -10.71
CA LEU A 10 -26.91 14.01 -11.19
C LEU A 10 -26.10 12.85 -11.79
N PHE A 11 -26.23 11.65 -11.23
CA PHE A 11 -25.50 10.46 -11.65
C PHE A 11 -25.91 9.97 -13.04
N HIS A 12 -27.21 9.96 -13.34
CA HIS A 12 -27.71 9.64 -14.68
C HIS A 12 -27.30 10.69 -15.73
N LYS A 13 -27.09 11.93 -15.31
CA LYS A 13 -26.68 13.04 -16.17
C LYS A 13 -25.19 13.05 -16.52
N GLY A 14 -24.31 12.61 -15.62
CA GLY A 14 -22.86 12.55 -15.85
C GLY A 14 -22.38 11.46 -16.81
N GLY A 15 -23.29 10.67 -17.39
CA GLY A 15 -22.99 9.70 -18.43
C GLY A 15 -22.28 8.42 -17.95
N PRO A 16 -21.84 7.55 -18.88
CA PRO A 16 -21.28 6.23 -18.56
C PRO A 16 -20.00 6.28 -17.70
N VAL A 17 -19.27 7.41 -17.75
CA VAL A 17 -18.04 7.64 -16.98
C VAL A 17 -18.29 7.65 -15.47
N MET A 18 -19.48 8.07 -15.03
CA MET A 18 -19.83 8.09 -13.60
C MET A 18 -19.84 6.69 -12.98
N TYR A 19 -20.25 5.67 -13.74
CA TYR A 19 -20.21 4.27 -13.28
C TYR A 19 -18.77 3.80 -13.06
N LEU A 20 -17.84 4.17 -13.94
CA LEU A 20 -16.41 3.87 -13.77
C LEU A 20 -15.84 4.55 -12.51
N LEU A 21 -16.19 5.82 -12.27
CA LEU A 21 -15.75 6.54 -11.07
C LEU A 21 -16.27 5.92 -9.77
N VAL A 22 -17.51 5.42 -9.76
CA VAL A 22 -18.05 4.70 -8.59
C VAL A 22 -17.33 3.38 -8.36
N ILE A 23 -17.04 2.62 -9.42
CA ILE A 23 -16.24 1.40 -9.32
C ILE A 23 -14.84 1.72 -8.76
N SER A 24 -14.19 2.77 -9.26
CA SER A 24 -12.90 3.22 -8.73
C SER A 24 -12.99 3.64 -7.26
N SER A 25 -14.06 4.32 -6.84
CA SER A 25 -14.28 4.70 -5.45
C SER A 25 -14.47 3.49 -4.53
N LEU A 26 -15.28 2.50 -4.93
CA LEU A 26 -15.47 1.26 -4.19
C LEU A 26 -14.17 0.46 -4.10
N PHE A 27 -13.39 0.43 -5.18
CA PHE A 27 -12.07 -0.22 -5.22
C PHE A 27 -11.08 0.42 -4.23
N VAL A 28 -11.03 1.75 -4.16
CA VAL A 28 -10.22 2.48 -3.16
C VAL A 28 -10.60 2.11 -1.74
N VAL A 29 -11.91 2.06 -1.44
CA VAL A 29 -12.39 1.67 -0.10
C VAL A 29 -12.06 0.22 0.22
N ALA A 30 -12.23 -0.69 -0.74
CA ALA A 30 -11.91 -2.10 -0.58
C ALA A 30 -10.42 -2.31 -0.25
N ILE A 31 -9.52 -1.69 -1.01
CA ILE A 31 -8.07 -1.73 -0.73
C ILE A 31 -7.78 -1.11 0.64
N ALA A 32 -8.43 -0.01 0.98
CA ALA A 32 -8.19 0.66 2.25
C ALA A 32 -8.50 -0.25 3.45
N VAL A 33 -9.63 -0.97 3.40
CA VAL A 33 -10.02 -1.91 4.46
C VAL A 33 -9.10 -3.11 4.50
N GLU A 34 -8.79 -3.72 3.35
CA GLU A 34 -7.84 -4.84 3.25
C GLU A 34 -6.49 -4.48 3.85
N ARG A 35 -5.90 -3.36 3.41
CA ARG A 35 -4.59 -2.91 3.87
C ARG A 35 -4.58 -2.50 5.33
N PHE A 36 -5.65 -1.90 5.83
CA PHE A 36 -5.77 -1.59 7.25
C PHE A 36 -5.73 -2.86 8.11
N LEU A 37 -6.46 -3.91 7.73
CA LEU A 37 -6.45 -5.19 8.42
C LEU A 37 -5.09 -5.90 8.28
N TYR A 38 -4.51 -5.89 7.09
CA TYR A 38 -3.20 -6.47 6.82
C TYR A 38 -2.12 -5.85 7.71
N TYR A 39 -1.94 -4.52 7.66
CA TYR A 39 -0.91 -3.83 8.46
C TYR A 39 -1.16 -3.95 9.96
N ARG A 40 -2.41 -4.03 10.40
CA ARG A 40 -2.72 -4.29 11.81
C ARG A 40 -2.26 -5.68 12.25
N ASN A 41 -2.36 -6.68 11.38
CA ASN A 41 -1.96 -8.06 11.68
C ASN A 41 -0.44 -8.28 11.64
N ILE A 42 0.26 -7.60 10.73
CA ILE A 42 1.71 -7.77 10.53
C ILE A 42 2.58 -6.73 11.26
N SER A 43 1.95 -5.71 11.84
CA SER A 43 2.66 -4.79 12.74
C SER A 43 2.80 -5.42 14.11
N THR A 44 3.97 -5.27 14.69
CA THR A 44 4.21 -5.51 16.11
C THR A 44 4.81 -4.24 16.71
N ASP A 45 4.87 -4.16 18.03
CA ASP A 45 5.71 -3.17 18.68
C ASP A 45 7.17 -3.58 18.48
N SER A 46 7.85 -2.87 17.58
CA SER A 46 9.23 -3.14 17.18
C SER A 46 10.17 -3.08 18.39
N GLN A 47 9.94 -2.18 19.34
CA GLN A 47 10.77 -2.08 20.55
C GLN A 47 10.63 -3.32 21.44
N SER A 48 9.39 -3.77 21.71
CA SER A 48 9.14 -5.02 22.44
C SER A 48 9.73 -6.24 21.74
N PHE A 49 9.68 -6.26 20.40
CA PHE A 49 10.31 -7.33 19.62
C PHE A 49 11.84 -7.33 19.78
N TYR A 50 12.50 -6.17 19.65
CA TYR A 50 13.94 -6.04 19.84
C TYR A 50 14.38 -6.43 21.24
N ASN A 51 13.67 -5.96 22.28
CA ASN A 51 13.96 -6.26 23.68
C ASN A 51 13.91 -7.77 23.99
N LYS A 52 13.19 -8.56 23.18
CA LYS A 52 13.14 -10.03 23.30
C LYS A 52 14.16 -10.72 22.41
N LEU A 53 14.35 -10.25 21.18
CA LEU A 53 15.24 -10.89 20.21
C LEU A 53 16.72 -10.65 20.55
N GLN A 54 17.10 -9.42 20.87
CA GLN A 54 18.48 -9.04 21.16
C GLN A 54 19.16 -9.91 22.24
N PRO A 55 18.58 -10.13 23.44
CA PRO A 55 19.23 -10.95 24.47
C PRO A 55 19.37 -12.43 24.06
N LEU A 56 18.51 -12.95 23.17
CA LEU A 56 18.64 -14.30 22.64
C LEU A 56 19.83 -14.40 21.68
N LEU A 57 20.04 -13.37 20.85
CA LEU A 57 21.18 -13.29 19.94
C LEU A 57 22.50 -13.09 20.70
N GLU A 58 22.54 -12.22 21.71
CA GLU A 58 23.70 -11.98 22.58
C GLU A 58 24.16 -13.25 23.29
N LYS A 59 23.20 -14.00 23.86
CA LYS A 59 23.47 -15.28 24.54
C LYS A 59 23.69 -16.44 23.57
N GLN A 60 23.73 -16.18 22.26
CA GLN A 60 23.88 -17.18 21.20
C GLN A 60 22.82 -18.30 21.22
N ARG A 61 21.64 -18.03 21.77
CA ARG A 61 20.49 -18.96 21.85
C ARG A 61 19.71 -18.94 20.52
N PHE A 62 20.39 -19.23 19.41
CA PHE A 62 19.83 -19.11 18.06
C PHE A 62 18.58 -19.97 17.85
N SER A 63 18.52 -21.17 18.42
CA SER A 63 17.33 -22.04 18.30
C SER A 63 16.09 -21.41 18.93
N GLU A 64 16.24 -20.72 20.05
CA GLU A 64 15.14 -20.03 20.72
C GLU A 64 14.76 -18.73 20.00
N ALA A 65 15.76 -18.01 19.45
CA ALA A 65 15.50 -16.87 18.58
C ALA A 65 14.67 -17.28 17.35
N THR A 66 14.98 -18.42 16.73
CA THR A 66 14.21 -18.99 15.61
C THR A 66 12.77 -19.27 16.03
N GLN A 67 12.55 -19.99 17.13
CA GLN A 67 11.20 -20.31 17.64
C GLN A 67 10.40 -19.04 17.97
N PHE A 68 11.03 -18.03 18.57
CA PHE A 68 10.40 -16.75 18.86
C PHE A 68 9.93 -16.04 17.57
N CYS A 69 10.75 -16.08 16.51
CA CYS A 69 10.40 -15.48 15.22
C CYS A 69 9.31 -16.28 14.48
N GLU A 70 9.29 -17.61 14.57
CA GLU A 70 8.26 -18.47 13.96
C GLU A 70 6.86 -18.22 14.53
N GLN A 71 6.77 -17.89 15.83
CA GLN A 71 5.49 -17.64 16.50
C GLN A 71 4.92 -16.24 16.22
N SER A 72 5.67 -15.36 15.57
CA SER A 72 5.27 -13.98 15.33
C SER A 72 4.87 -13.75 13.87
N PRO A 73 3.64 -13.24 13.60
CA PRO A 73 3.22 -12.91 12.24
C PRO A 73 3.91 -11.64 11.70
N ALA A 74 4.70 -10.95 12.53
CA ALA A 74 5.28 -9.65 12.23
C ALA A 74 6.25 -9.69 11.05
N ALA A 75 6.27 -8.60 10.27
CA ALA A 75 7.17 -8.48 9.12
C ALA A 75 8.65 -8.61 9.52
N ILE A 76 9.06 -7.95 10.61
CA ILE A 76 10.41 -8.02 11.17
C ILE A 76 10.79 -9.44 11.62
N ALA A 77 9.82 -10.23 12.12
CA ALA A 77 10.05 -11.59 12.55
C ALA A 77 10.31 -12.52 11.36
N LYS A 78 9.57 -12.35 10.26
CA LYS A 78 9.78 -13.13 9.02
C LYS A 78 11.17 -12.92 8.43
N VAL A 79 11.67 -11.69 8.46
CA VAL A 79 13.02 -11.36 7.97
C VAL A 79 14.08 -11.89 8.94
N ALA A 80 13.93 -11.69 10.25
CA ALA A 80 14.85 -12.26 11.23
C ALA A 80 14.95 -13.80 11.09
N LEU A 81 13.80 -14.46 10.88
CA LEU A 81 13.73 -15.90 10.69
C LEU A 81 14.51 -16.36 9.45
N SER A 82 14.45 -15.64 8.33
CA SER A 82 15.19 -16.04 7.12
C SER A 82 16.70 -16.05 7.35
N GLY A 83 17.22 -15.05 8.08
CA GLY A 83 18.63 -14.99 8.46
C GLY A 83 19.02 -16.09 9.46
N LEU A 84 18.21 -16.31 10.49
CA LEU A 84 18.47 -17.35 11.51
C LEU A 84 18.47 -18.77 10.92
N LEU A 85 17.52 -19.08 10.04
CA LEU A 85 17.47 -20.37 9.34
C LEU A 85 18.63 -20.54 8.35
N ALA A 86 19.11 -19.45 7.72
CA ALA A 86 20.31 -19.51 6.89
C ALA A 86 21.55 -19.79 7.72
N PHE A 87 21.66 -19.19 8.91
CA PHE A 87 22.75 -19.42 9.86
C PHE A 87 22.79 -20.88 10.31
N GLN A 88 21.65 -21.45 10.70
CA GLN A 88 21.55 -22.86 11.11
C GLN A 88 21.96 -23.84 10.00
N ARG A 89 21.67 -23.49 8.73
CA ARG A 89 22.05 -24.29 7.55
C ARG A 89 23.49 -24.05 7.06
N GLY A 90 24.24 -23.16 7.71
CA GLY A 90 25.59 -22.78 7.25
C GLY A 90 25.61 -22.04 5.91
N SER A 91 24.48 -21.46 5.50
CA SER A 91 24.34 -20.69 4.26
C SER A 91 24.75 -19.22 4.44
N GLN A 92 24.79 -18.45 3.36
CA GLN A 92 25.07 -17.01 3.42
C GLN A 92 23.90 -16.24 4.05
N VAL A 93 24.09 -15.81 5.30
CA VAL A 93 23.06 -15.13 6.11
C VAL A 93 22.66 -13.78 5.53
N GLU A 94 23.63 -12.99 5.07
CA GLU A 94 23.40 -11.66 4.47
C GLU A 94 22.47 -11.77 3.24
N SER A 95 22.78 -12.67 2.32
CA SER A 95 21.94 -12.90 1.13
C SER A 95 20.52 -13.36 1.47
N ALA A 96 20.36 -14.20 2.51
CA ALA A 96 19.05 -14.67 2.97
C ALA A 96 18.23 -13.56 3.65
N LEU A 97 18.89 -12.65 4.37
CA LEU A 97 18.25 -11.47 4.96
C LEU A 97 17.84 -10.47 3.88
N GLU A 98 18.73 -10.17 2.93
CA GLU A 98 18.45 -9.26 1.82
C GLU A 98 17.27 -9.76 0.95
N SER A 99 17.29 -11.05 0.60
CA SER A 99 16.20 -11.68 -0.16
C SER A 99 14.88 -11.68 0.64
N GLY A 100 14.95 -11.99 1.94
CA GLY A 100 13.79 -11.98 2.82
C GLY A 100 13.20 -10.59 3.02
N ALA A 101 14.04 -9.58 3.19
CA ALA A 101 13.65 -8.17 3.29
C ALA A 101 13.02 -7.70 1.98
N THR A 102 13.64 -7.98 0.84
CA THR A 102 13.12 -7.60 -0.49
C THR A 102 11.73 -8.18 -0.73
N LEU A 103 11.55 -9.48 -0.51
CA LEU A 103 10.25 -10.14 -0.67
C LEU A 103 9.19 -9.57 0.29
N THR A 104 9.57 -9.31 1.53
CA THR A 104 8.66 -8.76 2.54
C THR A 104 8.25 -7.33 2.17
N CYS A 105 9.21 -6.48 1.81
CA CYS A 105 8.97 -5.11 1.38
C CYS A 105 8.12 -5.04 0.11
N ALA A 106 8.30 -5.95 -0.85
CA ALA A 106 7.44 -6.04 -2.02
C ALA A 106 5.97 -6.31 -1.63
N ARG A 107 5.72 -7.27 -0.74
CA ARG A 107 4.37 -7.58 -0.23
C ARG A 107 3.74 -6.43 0.56
N LEU A 108 4.55 -5.67 1.29
CA LEU A 108 4.09 -4.46 1.97
C LEU A 108 3.56 -3.41 0.97
N ARG A 109 4.07 -3.39 -0.26
CA ARG A 109 3.72 -2.41 -1.31
C ARG A 109 2.63 -2.87 -2.28
N GLU A 110 2.31 -4.16 -2.33
CA GLU A 110 1.52 -4.84 -3.36
C GLU A 110 0.08 -4.30 -3.67
N HIS A 111 -0.47 -3.31 -2.95
CA HIS A 111 -1.71 -2.59 -3.35
C HIS A 111 -1.59 -1.06 -3.20
N LEU A 112 -0.41 -0.54 -2.87
CA LEU A 112 -0.17 0.92 -2.86
C LEU A 112 -0.08 1.45 -4.29
N ASP A 113 0.51 0.67 -5.18
CA ASP A 113 0.62 1.01 -6.61
C ASP A 113 -0.77 1.12 -7.25
N ASP A 114 -1.72 0.27 -6.84
CA ASP A 114 -3.12 0.34 -7.28
C ASP A 114 -3.80 1.63 -6.83
N LEU A 115 -3.59 2.06 -5.58
CA LEU A 115 -4.10 3.35 -5.11
C LEU A 115 -3.46 4.51 -5.89
N SER A 116 -2.16 4.45 -6.16
CA SER A 116 -1.44 5.43 -6.97
C SER A 116 -1.99 5.52 -8.40
N MET A 117 -2.34 4.37 -8.98
CA MET A 117 -3.03 4.30 -10.27
C MET A 117 -4.37 5.05 -10.21
N VAL A 118 -5.20 4.82 -9.18
CA VAL A 118 -6.50 5.50 -9.05
C VAL A 118 -6.35 7.01 -8.85
N VAL A 119 -5.34 7.46 -8.09
CA VAL A 119 -5.02 8.89 -7.94
C VAL A 119 -4.81 9.57 -9.29
N THR A 120 -4.19 8.87 -10.24
CA THR A 120 -3.92 9.41 -11.58
C THR A 120 -5.10 9.20 -12.54
N LEU A 121 -5.77 8.05 -12.45
CA LEU A 121 -6.82 7.66 -13.39
C LEU A 121 -8.14 8.40 -13.13
N ALA A 122 -8.55 8.58 -11.87
CA ALA A 122 -9.84 9.18 -11.54
C ALA A 122 -10.02 10.63 -12.05
N PRO A 123 -9.02 11.53 -12.00
CA PRO A 123 -9.12 12.85 -12.61
C PRO A 123 -9.21 12.79 -14.13
N LEU A 124 -8.48 11.88 -14.78
CA LEU A 124 -8.52 11.68 -16.23
C LEU A 124 -9.90 11.18 -16.68
N LEU A 125 -10.51 10.26 -15.92
CA LEU A 125 -11.90 9.87 -16.13
C LEU A 125 -12.85 11.06 -15.94
N GLY A 126 -12.67 11.86 -14.89
CA GLY A 126 -13.47 13.07 -14.69
C GLY A 126 -13.39 14.06 -15.86
N LEU A 127 -12.19 14.25 -16.42
CA LEU A 127 -11.96 15.08 -17.61
C LEU A 127 -12.55 14.46 -18.88
N LEU A 128 -12.47 13.13 -19.04
CA LEU A 128 -13.13 12.44 -20.14
C LEU A 128 -14.66 12.64 -20.06
N GLY A 129 -15.22 12.58 -18.85
CA GLY A 129 -16.63 12.86 -18.60
C GLY A 129 -17.04 14.27 -19.04
N THR A 130 -16.20 15.29 -18.79
CA THR A 130 -16.50 16.64 -19.28
C THR A 130 -16.45 16.75 -20.79
N VAL A 131 -15.46 16.14 -21.43
CA VAL A 131 -15.34 16.13 -22.90
C VAL A 131 -16.59 15.49 -23.53
N ILE A 132 -17.02 14.33 -23.04
CA ILE A 132 -18.22 13.65 -23.54
C ILE A 132 -19.48 14.50 -23.29
N GLY A 133 -19.62 15.07 -22.09
CA GLY A 133 -20.76 15.93 -21.74
C GLY A 133 -20.85 17.18 -22.63
N MET A 134 -19.71 17.81 -22.93
CA MET A 134 -19.66 18.95 -23.84
C MET A 134 -20.01 18.56 -25.28
N ILE A 135 -19.49 17.44 -25.80
CA ILE A 135 -19.83 16.94 -27.14
C ILE A 135 -21.34 16.72 -27.28
N ASN A 136 -21.97 16.10 -26.26
CA ASN A 136 -23.41 15.87 -26.25
C ASN A 136 -24.22 17.18 -26.14
N SER A 137 -23.73 18.16 -25.38
CA SER A 137 -24.39 19.47 -25.24
C SER A 137 -24.44 20.22 -26.57
N PHE A 138 -23.36 20.15 -27.35
CA PHE A 138 -23.28 20.80 -28.66
C PHE A 138 -24.01 20.02 -29.77
N SER A 139 -24.16 18.70 -29.66
CA SER A 139 -24.91 17.91 -30.65
C SER A 139 -26.42 18.17 -30.60
N VAL A 140 -26.98 18.39 -29.41
CA VAL A 140 -28.40 18.72 -29.21
C VAL A 140 -28.74 20.11 -29.77
N PHE A 141 -27.80 21.06 -29.70
CA PHE A 141 -27.96 22.40 -30.29
C PHE A 141 -28.23 22.36 -31.81
N ASN A 142 -27.65 21.38 -32.50
CA ASN A 142 -27.80 21.23 -33.94
C ASN A 142 -29.19 20.67 -34.35
N VAL A 143 -29.93 20.07 -33.41
CA VAL A 143 -31.23 19.42 -33.65
C VAL A 143 -32.40 20.28 -33.17
N GLN A 144 -32.19 21.07 -32.12
CA GLN A 144 -33.20 21.94 -31.51
C GLN A 144 -32.74 23.40 -31.65
N SER A 145 -32.93 23.97 -32.84
CA SER A 145 -32.61 25.36 -33.14
C SER A 145 -33.33 26.29 -32.14
N GLY A 146 -32.60 26.81 -31.14
CA GLY A 146 -33.04 27.96 -30.35
C GLY A 146 -33.28 27.78 -28.84
N GLN A 147 -32.76 26.75 -28.16
CA GLN A 147 -32.80 26.69 -26.68
C GLN A 147 -31.40 26.79 -26.03
N PRO A 148 -30.90 28.02 -25.77
CA PRO A 148 -29.62 28.24 -25.06
C PRO A 148 -29.54 27.54 -23.69
N LEU A 149 -30.69 27.39 -23.01
CA LEU A 149 -30.79 26.74 -21.70
C LEU A 149 -30.36 25.26 -21.73
N ALA A 150 -30.61 24.54 -22.83
CA ALA A 150 -30.23 23.13 -22.96
C ALA A 150 -28.70 22.94 -22.96
N ILE A 151 -27.96 23.85 -23.60
CA ILE A 151 -26.49 23.84 -23.60
C ILE A 151 -25.96 24.12 -22.20
N THR A 152 -26.49 25.13 -21.51
CA THR A 152 -26.03 25.50 -20.16
C THR A 152 -26.23 24.37 -19.14
N GLY A 153 -27.32 23.59 -19.28
CA GLY A 153 -27.56 22.41 -18.47
C GLY A 153 -26.53 21.31 -18.72
N GLY A 154 -26.28 20.95 -19.98
CA GLY A 154 -25.33 19.90 -20.32
C GLY A 154 -23.87 20.21 -19.97
N VAL A 155 -23.46 21.48 -20.03
CA VAL A 155 -22.14 21.92 -19.52
C VAL A 155 -22.05 21.79 -18.00
N GLY A 156 -23.11 22.16 -17.28
CA GLY A 156 -23.17 21.97 -15.83
C GLY A 156 -23.07 20.50 -15.42
N GLU A 157 -23.75 19.62 -16.15
CA GLU A 157 -23.70 18.16 -15.94
C GLU A 157 -22.32 17.59 -16.22
N ALA A 158 -21.65 18.07 -17.28
CA ALA A 158 -20.28 17.70 -17.61
C ALA A 158 -19.32 17.99 -16.44
N LEU A 159 -19.42 19.17 -15.81
CA LEU A 159 -18.55 19.58 -14.69
C LEU A 159 -18.70 18.70 -13.44
N VAL A 160 -19.87 18.10 -13.23
CA VAL A 160 -20.10 17.16 -12.12
C VAL A 160 -19.17 15.95 -12.23
N ALA A 161 -18.93 15.44 -13.45
CA ALA A 161 -18.04 14.29 -13.66
C ALA A 161 -16.59 14.61 -13.24
N THR A 162 -16.10 15.81 -13.57
CA THR A 162 -14.76 16.26 -13.15
C THR A 162 -14.68 16.45 -11.64
N ALA A 163 -15.66 17.12 -11.02
CA ALA A 163 -15.70 17.29 -9.56
C ALA A 163 -15.69 15.93 -8.83
N THR A 164 -16.43 14.95 -9.36
CA THR A 164 -16.48 13.60 -8.81
C THR A 164 -15.13 12.88 -8.98
N GLY A 165 -14.51 12.95 -10.15
CA GLY A 165 -13.20 12.35 -10.42
C GLY A 165 -12.10 12.90 -9.51
N LEU A 166 -12.07 14.23 -9.32
CA LEU A 166 -11.16 14.90 -8.37
C LEU A 166 -11.42 14.47 -6.93
N SER A 167 -12.67 14.29 -6.53
CA SER A 167 -13.03 13.86 -5.17
C SER A 167 -12.54 12.44 -4.90
N VAL A 168 -12.75 11.51 -5.84
CA VAL A 168 -12.25 10.12 -5.74
C VAL A 168 -10.73 10.08 -5.70
N ALA A 169 -10.06 10.84 -6.57
CA ALA A 169 -8.60 10.93 -6.61
C ALA A 169 -8.02 11.46 -5.29
N THR A 170 -8.64 12.49 -4.74
CA THR A 170 -8.22 13.10 -3.47
C THR A 170 -8.34 12.09 -2.32
N LEU A 171 -9.45 11.36 -2.26
CA LEU A 171 -9.63 10.31 -1.25
C LEU A 171 -8.57 9.20 -1.39
N ALA A 172 -8.34 8.73 -2.62
CA ALA A 172 -7.30 7.73 -2.91
C ALA A 172 -5.91 8.23 -2.48
N LEU A 173 -5.60 9.51 -2.73
CA LEU A 173 -4.31 10.11 -2.38
C LEU A 173 -4.08 10.18 -0.87
N VAL A 174 -5.11 10.54 -0.10
CA VAL A 174 -5.04 10.57 1.37
C VAL A 174 -4.76 9.18 1.92
N ILE A 175 -5.47 8.17 1.42
CA ILE A 175 -5.32 6.77 1.83
C ILE A 175 -3.93 6.25 1.44
N HIS A 176 -3.51 6.48 0.20
CA HIS A 176 -2.18 6.11 -0.30
C HIS A 176 -1.07 6.73 0.57
N SER A 177 -1.18 8.03 0.86
CA SER A 177 -0.18 8.75 1.67
C SER A 177 -0.10 8.22 3.10
N TYR A 178 -1.24 7.87 3.70
CA TYR A 178 -1.27 7.27 5.03
C TYR A 178 -0.55 5.91 5.06
N PHE A 179 -0.89 5.01 4.12
CA PHE A 179 -0.27 3.69 4.07
C PHE A 179 1.19 3.74 3.63
N SER A 180 1.56 4.64 2.73
CA SER A 180 2.97 4.84 2.31
C SER A 180 3.86 5.19 3.50
N ARG A 181 3.42 6.10 4.38
CA ARG A 181 4.15 6.41 5.64
C ARG A 181 4.26 5.18 6.53
N ARG A 182 3.17 4.40 6.65
CA ARG A 182 3.16 3.18 7.47
C ARG A 182 4.13 2.12 6.94
N VAL A 183 4.15 1.90 5.62
CA VAL A 183 5.08 0.98 4.95
C VAL A 183 6.52 1.42 5.16
N ASN A 184 6.83 2.72 5.00
CA ASN A 184 8.18 3.22 5.22
C ASN A 184 8.69 2.94 6.63
N HIS A 185 7.85 3.14 7.66
CA HIS A 185 8.21 2.75 9.03
C HIS A 185 8.50 1.25 9.16
N LEU A 186 7.65 0.40 8.61
CA LEU A 186 7.86 -1.06 8.64
C LEU A 186 9.12 -1.49 7.90
N VAL A 187 9.47 -0.82 6.79
CA VAL A 187 10.72 -1.06 6.05
C VAL A 187 11.94 -0.69 6.90
N THR A 188 11.91 0.46 7.57
CA THR A 188 12.99 0.86 8.49
C THR A 188 13.18 -0.16 9.61
N ASP A 189 12.09 -0.67 10.20
CA ASP A 189 12.16 -1.70 11.24
C ASP A 189 12.72 -3.03 10.69
N ILE A 190 12.39 -3.39 9.44
CA ILE A 190 12.97 -4.57 8.77
C ILE A 190 14.48 -4.40 8.61
N GLU A 191 14.93 -3.25 8.12
CA GLU A 191 16.35 -2.96 7.89
C GLU A 191 17.16 -2.99 9.19
N GLN A 192 16.64 -2.37 10.26
CA GLN A 192 17.26 -2.41 11.59
C GLN A 192 17.33 -3.83 12.14
N THR A 193 16.28 -4.63 11.94
CA THR A 193 16.27 -6.04 12.38
C THR A 193 17.28 -6.88 11.60
N ALA A 194 17.38 -6.70 10.29
CA ALA A 194 18.36 -7.38 9.48
C ALA A 194 19.79 -7.03 9.92
N ALA A 195 20.08 -5.74 10.16
CA ALA A 195 21.37 -5.29 10.66
C ALA A 195 21.74 -5.90 12.02
N LEU A 196 20.77 -5.98 12.95
CA LEU A 196 20.93 -6.63 14.25
C LEU A 196 21.30 -8.12 14.10
N VAL A 197 20.60 -8.86 13.24
CA VAL A 197 20.89 -10.29 13.04
C VAL A 197 22.28 -10.49 12.43
N VAL A 198 22.66 -9.66 11.45
CA VAL A 198 24.01 -9.71 10.85
C VAL A 198 25.09 -9.46 11.90
N SER A 199 24.95 -8.43 12.74
CA SER A 199 25.99 -8.07 13.72
C SER A 199 26.31 -9.22 14.68
N TYR A 200 25.29 -9.88 15.24
CA TYR A 200 25.50 -11.00 16.16
C TYR A 200 26.01 -12.28 15.48
N VAL A 201 25.60 -12.51 14.23
CA VAL A 201 26.11 -13.64 13.44
C VAL A 201 27.60 -13.45 13.08
N LEU A 202 28.00 -12.23 12.70
CA LEU A 202 29.38 -11.92 12.37
C LEU A 202 30.32 -12.06 13.57
N ILE A 203 29.92 -11.57 14.76
CA ILE A 203 30.69 -11.73 16.00
C ILE A 203 30.98 -13.21 16.28
N LYS A 204 30.00 -14.09 16.10
CA LYS A 204 30.20 -15.54 16.27
C LYS A 204 31.13 -16.13 15.21
N LYS A 205 31.05 -15.68 13.97
CA LYS A 205 31.93 -16.17 12.88
C LYS A 205 33.40 -15.82 13.15
N ILE A 206 33.67 -14.63 13.71
CA ILE A 206 35.01 -14.21 14.12
C ILE A 206 35.52 -15.07 15.29
N SER A 207 34.74 -15.21 16.36
CA SER A 207 35.09 -16.04 17.52
C SER A 207 35.39 -17.50 17.15
N ARG A 208 34.63 -18.08 16.19
CA ARG A 208 34.86 -19.45 15.71
C ARG A 208 36.15 -19.59 14.88
N ARG A 209 36.56 -18.52 14.18
CA ARG A 209 37.78 -18.49 13.37
C ARG A 209 39.03 -18.37 14.27
N GLU A 210 39.00 -17.51 15.27
CA GLU A 210 40.08 -17.41 16.27
C GLU A 210 40.26 -18.73 17.04
N SER A 211 39.16 -19.41 17.39
CA SER A 211 39.22 -20.72 18.06
C SER A 211 39.86 -21.82 17.20
N HIS A 212 39.80 -21.70 15.86
CA HIS A 212 40.40 -22.67 14.93
C HIS A 212 41.85 -22.32 14.56
N GLU A 213 42.31 -21.09 14.77
CA GLU A 213 43.71 -20.69 14.55
C GLU A 213 44.59 -20.94 15.78
N ILE A 214 44.00 -21.13 16.97
CA ILE A 214 44.71 -21.36 18.24
C ILE A 214 44.79 -22.85 18.62
N ALA A 215 44.04 -23.72 17.93
CA ALA A 215 44.01 -25.17 18.15
C ALA A 215 44.84 -25.93 17.11
#